data_AF-A0A960X6E8-F1
#
_entry.id   AF-A0A960X6E8-F1
#
_cell.length_a   1.000
_cell.length_b   1.000
_cell.length_c   1.000
_cell.angle_alpha   90.00
_cell.angle_beta   90.00
_cell.angle_gamma   90.00
#
_symmetry.space_group_name_H-M   'P 1'
#
loop_
_entity.id
_entity.type
_entity.pdbx_description
1 polymer ?
#
loop_
_entity_poly.entity_id
_entity_poly.type
_entity_poly.pdbx_seq_one_letter_code
_entity_poly.pdbx_strand_id
1 'polypeptide(L)'
;AGIFLSILIFLLGVLYHFPLFIFVALVALGVFGGLYIVPFDSFIQRYAPEKHRGQIVAAMNFLSFCGVLVAPILLYLFSETLKLTAAQGFMITSAIIFAMVLAIASRLSGYFFNYLARIFVKPLYRVEIRNSPLNQEHPTVLIWERIKGIHIALLAAFNPELHFYIPRTRKRYIDSLLRLFSSVDFLYVKDPRQDALQTFVKKVNRTKHQIPCLLFPYPKFLEEKSSEKLIRDLKKVKDFDLIFVKIRKVSRKEQIDRKHFKRAKVTFTFSR
;
A
#
# COMPACT_ATOMS: atom_id res chain seq x y z
N ALA A 1 -3.92 -1.82 13.90
CA ALA A 1 -4.78 -1.58 15.07
C ALA A 1 -6.27 -1.77 14.74
N GLY A 2 -6.86 -1.02 13.79
CA GLY A 2 -8.30 -1.14 13.47
C GLY A 2 -8.83 -2.55 13.15
N ILE A 3 -8.11 -3.34 12.33
CA ILE A 3 -8.47 -4.74 12.05
C ILE A 3 -8.47 -5.59 13.34
N PHE A 4 -7.46 -5.39 14.18
CA PHE A 4 -7.30 -6.13 15.43
C PHE A 4 -8.41 -5.79 16.44
N LEU A 5 -8.80 -4.50 16.53
CA LEU A 5 -9.94 -4.06 17.33
C LEU A 5 -11.24 -4.75 16.88
N SER A 6 -11.52 -4.78 15.58
CA SER A 6 -12.68 -5.48 15.04
C SER A 6 -12.67 -6.98 15.39
N ILE A 7 -11.53 -7.66 15.22
CA ILE A 7 -11.38 -9.08 15.58
C ILE A 7 -11.63 -9.31 17.07
N LEU A 8 -11.10 -8.46 17.95
CA LEU A 8 -11.30 -8.57 19.40
C LEU A 8 -12.78 -8.40 19.79
N ILE A 9 -13.46 -7.42 19.21
CA ILE A 9 -14.90 -7.18 19.48
C ILE A 9 -15.72 -8.39 18.98
N PHE A 10 -15.38 -8.95 17.83
CA PHE A 10 -16.03 -10.16 17.32
C PHE A 10 -15.83 -11.34 18.26
N LEU A 11 -14.58 -11.58 18.70
CA LEU A 11 -14.29 -12.65 19.67
C LEU A 11 -15.01 -12.43 21.00
N LEU A 12 -15.19 -11.18 21.45
CA LEU A 12 -15.94 -10.88 22.67
C LEU A 12 -17.39 -11.37 22.55
N GLY A 13 -18.00 -11.22 21.36
CA GLY A 13 -19.35 -11.73 21.08
C GLY A 13 -19.43 -13.27 21.00
N VAL A 14 -18.36 -13.95 20.59
CA VAL A 14 -18.33 -15.43 20.45
C VAL A 14 -17.95 -16.12 21.76
N LEU A 15 -16.95 -15.59 22.47
CA LEU A 15 -16.34 -16.21 23.65
C LEU A 15 -16.81 -15.55 24.96
N TYR A 16 -18.02 -14.98 24.97
CA TYR A 16 -18.59 -14.28 26.13
C TYR A 16 -18.79 -15.16 27.37
N HIS A 17 -18.76 -16.49 27.22
CA HIS A 17 -18.85 -17.43 28.34
C HIS A 17 -17.57 -17.50 29.19
N PHE A 18 -16.42 -17.04 28.68
CA PHE A 18 -15.13 -17.14 29.36
C PHE A 18 -14.76 -15.80 30.02
N PRO A 19 -14.93 -15.63 31.35
CA PRO A 19 -14.75 -14.34 32.02
C PRO A 19 -13.31 -13.82 31.96
N LEU A 20 -12.32 -14.73 32.06
CA LEU A 20 -10.91 -14.37 31.90
C LEU A 20 -10.63 -13.80 30.51
N PHE A 21 -11.25 -14.38 29.48
CA PHE A 21 -11.11 -13.89 28.10
C PHE A 21 -11.70 -12.48 27.96
N ILE A 22 -12.88 -12.24 28.53
CA ILE A 22 -13.51 -10.90 28.52
C ILE A 22 -12.56 -9.86 29.14
N PHE A 23 -12.00 -10.14 30.32
CA PHE A 23 -11.09 -9.22 30.98
C PHE A 23 -9.87 -8.89 30.11
N VAL A 24 -9.20 -9.93 29.58
CA VAL A 24 -8.04 -9.75 28.70
C VAL A 24 -8.41 -9.00 27.42
N ALA A 25 -9.57 -9.30 26.83
CA ALA A 25 -10.06 -8.64 25.64
C ALA A 25 -10.37 -7.16 25.88
N LEU A 26 -10.96 -6.79 27.03
CA LEU A 26 -11.23 -5.39 27.38
C LEU A 26 -9.93 -4.60 27.60
N VAL A 27 -8.95 -5.19 28.29
CA VAL A 27 -7.61 -4.58 28.45
C VAL A 27 -6.96 -4.38 27.08
N ALA A 28 -7.00 -5.40 26.22
CA ALA A 28 -6.47 -5.31 24.87
C ALA A 28 -7.22 -4.26 24.03
N LEU A 29 -8.55 -4.15 24.14
CA LEU A 29 -9.32 -3.10 23.47
C LEU A 29 -8.86 -1.71 23.88
N GLY A 30 -8.60 -1.47 25.18
CA GLY A 30 -8.05 -0.21 25.66
C GLY A 30 -6.67 0.10 25.07
N VAL A 31 -5.74 -0.86 25.13
CA VAL A 31 -4.38 -0.71 24.61
C VAL A 31 -4.39 -0.46 23.09
N PHE A 32 -5.10 -1.28 22.33
CA PHE A 32 -5.15 -1.17 20.88
C PHE A 32 -6.01 0.01 20.41
N GLY A 33 -6.96 0.47 21.22
CA GLY A 33 -7.70 1.71 21.02
C GLY A 33 -6.76 2.91 21.09
N GLY A 34 -5.91 2.98 22.12
CA GLY A 34 -4.84 3.98 22.23
C GLY A 34 -3.86 3.93 21.06
N LEU A 35 -3.40 2.73 20.68
CA LEU A 35 -2.52 2.52 19.52
C LEU A 35 -3.17 2.86 18.17
N TYR A 36 -4.50 2.96 18.12
CA TYR A 36 -5.23 3.40 16.92
C TYR A 36 -5.40 4.91 16.90
N ILE A 37 -5.94 5.50 17.97
CA ILE A 37 -6.33 6.91 18.01
C ILE A 37 -5.12 7.85 17.96
N VAL A 38 -4.05 7.56 18.71
CA VAL A 38 -2.88 8.47 18.81
C VAL A 38 -2.17 8.67 17.47
N PRO A 39 -1.82 7.63 16.69
CA PRO A 39 -1.20 7.82 15.38
C PRO A 39 -2.15 8.42 14.35
N PHE A 40 -3.46 8.13 14.46
CA PHE A 40 -4.47 8.66 13.55
C PHE A 40 -4.65 10.17 13.72
N ASP A 41 -4.78 10.64 14.96
CA ASP A 41 -4.88 12.06 15.27
C ASP A 41 -3.59 12.80 14.91
N SER A 42 -2.44 12.19 15.21
CA SER A 42 -1.12 12.73 14.83
C SER A 42 -0.97 12.83 13.31
N PHE A 43 -1.51 11.86 12.56
CA PHE A 43 -1.52 11.90 11.10
C PHE A 43 -2.37 13.07 10.60
N ILE A 44 -3.62 13.21 11.04
CA ILE A 44 -4.50 14.32 10.64
C ILE A 44 -3.83 15.67 10.95
N GLN A 45 -3.26 15.81 12.14
CA GLN A 45 -2.56 17.02 12.56
C GLN A 45 -1.32 17.34 11.72
N ARG A 46 -0.55 16.33 11.32
CA ARG A 46 0.67 16.51 10.53
C ARG A 46 0.38 16.96 9.09
N TYR A 47 -0.70 16.48 8.51
CA TYR A 47 -1.08 16.80 7.13
C TYR A 47 -2.05 18.00 7.04
N ALA A 48 -2.53 18.52 8.17
CA ALA A 48 -3.36 19.71 8.22
C ALA A 48 -2.54 20.97 7.87
N PRO A 49 -3.03 21.84 6.97
CA PRO A 49 -2.39 23.13 6.69
C PRO A 49 -2.29 23.97 7.96
N GLU A 50 -1.15 24.63 8.20
CA GLU A 50 -0.90 25.38 9.44
C GLU A 50 -2.01 26.38 9.77
N LYS A 51 -2.51 27.11 8.76
CA LYS A 51 -3.59 28.09 8.90
C LYS A 51 -4.92 27.50 9.37
N HIS A 52 -5.18 26.23 9.08
CA HIS A 52 -6.46 25.55 9.37
C HIS A 52 -6.32 24.41 10.38
N ARG A 53 -5.12 24.16 10.92
CA ARG A 53 -4.85 23.01 11.79
C ARG A 53 -5.77 22.97 13.01
N GLY A 54 -5.97 24.11 13.68
CA GLY A 54 -6.89 24.20 14.82
C GLY A 54 -8.34 23.87 14.46
N GLN A 55 -8.83 24.36 13.31
CA GLN A 55 -10.18 24.09 12.82
C GLN A 55 -10.36 22.60 12.48
N ILE A 56 -9.36 21.98 11.85
CA ILE A 56 -9.38 20.55 11.50
C ILE A 56 -9.40 19.69 12.77
N VAL A 57 -8.59 20.00 13.78
CA VAL A 57 -8.58 19.28 15.06
C VAL A 57 -9.92 19.46 15.80
N ALA A 58 -10.48 20.68 15.80
CA ALA A 58 -11.79 20.94 16.39
C ALA A 58 -12.90 20.12 15.70
N ALA A 59 -12.92 20.08 14.36
CA ALA A 59 -13.87 19.29 13.59
C ALA A 59 -13.73 17.78 13.85
N MET A 60 -12.50 17.29 13.97
CA MET A 60 -12.21 15.90 14.31
C MET A 60 -12.74 15.52 15.70
N ASN A 61 -12.52 16.37 16.70
CA ASN A 61 -13.04 16.16 18.05
C ASN A 61 -14.57 16.24 18.08
N PHE A 62 -15.16 17.20 17.38
CA PHE A 62 -16.62 17.30 17.25
C PHE A 62 -17.23 16.02 16.66
N LEU A 63 -16.64 15.49 15.57
CA LEU A 63 -17.11 14.25 14.96
C LEU A 63 -16.94 13.04 15.89
N SER A 64 -15.88 13.04 16.71
CA SER A 64 -15.67 12.00 17.73
C SER A 64 -16.77 12.01 18.79
N PHE A 65 -17.17 13.20 19.28
CA PHE A 65 -18.31 13.33 20.19
C PHE A 65 -19.63 12.91 19.55
N CYS A 66 -19.86 13.24 18.28
CA CYS A 66 -21.02 12.72 17.55
C CYS A 66 -21.03 11.17 17.55
N GLY A 67 -19.88 10.53 17.35
CA GLY A 67 -19.76 9.07 17.46
C GLY A 67 -20.12 8.54 18.85
N VAL A 68 -19.70 9.23 19.92
CA VAL A 68 -20.07 8.90 21.30
C VAL A 68 -21.59 9.00 21.51
N LEU A 69 -22.26 9.99 20.90
CA LEU A 69 -23.72 10.13 20.98
C LEU A 69 -24.48 9.09 20.15
N VAL A 70 -23.92 8.64 19.03
CA VAL A 70 -24.52 7.59 18.18
C VAL A 70 -24.44 6.22 18.86
N ALA A 71 -23.43 5.96 19.70
CA ALA A 71 -23.25 4.69 20.41
C ALA A 71 -24.46 4.27 21.28
N PRO A 72 -25.00 5.09 22.20
CA PRO A 72 -26.18 4.74 22.99
C PRO A 72 -27.45 4.61 22.13
N ILE A 73 -27.56 5.37 21.05
CA ILE A 73 -28.68 5.24 20.09
C ILE A 73 -28.64 3.86 19.42
N LEU A 74 -27.47 3.42 18.98
CA LEU A 74 -27.27 2.07 18.42
C LEU A 74 -27.54 0.98 19.46
N LEU A 75 -27.09 1.16 20.70
CA LEU A 75 -27.38 0.21 21.79
C LEU A 75 -28.88 0.11 22.05
N TYR A 76 -29.60 1.23 22.13
CA TYR A 76 -31.06 1.24 22.27
C TYR A 76 -31.75 0.53 21.10
N LEU A 77 -31.33 0.81 19.87
CA LEU A 77 -31.88 0.15 18.69
C LEU A 77 -31.65 -1.37 18.71
N PHE A 78 -30.46 -1.81 19.10
CA PHE A 78 -30.13 -3.24 19.17
C PHE A 78 -30.89 -3.95 20.29
N SER A 79 -30.97 -3.35 21.49
CA SER A 79 -31.61 -3.93 22.67
C SER A 79 -33.14 -3.88 22.58
N GLU A 80 -33.72 -2.70 22.38
CA GLU A 80 -35.16 -2.49 22.54
C GLU A 80 -35.94 -2.77 21.26
N THR A 81 -35.42 -2.37 20.10
CA THR A 81 -36.14 -2.51 18.83
C THR A 81 -35.92 -3.88 18.19
N LEU A 82 -34.67 -4.33 18.14
CA LEU A 82 -34.28 -5.59 17.50
C LEU A 82 -34.22 -6.78 18.47
N LYS A 83 -34.34 -6.54 19.79
CA LYS A 83 -34.28 -7.57 20.85
C LYS A 83 -33.04 -8.46 20.75
N LEU A 84 -31.92 -7.87 20.33
CA LEU A 84 -30.65 -8.57 20.17
C LEU A 84 -29.98 -8.75 21.53
N THR A 85 -29.31 -9.88 21.70
CA THR A 85 -28.42 -10.09 22.86
C THR A 85 -27.20 -9.17 22.75
N ALA A 86 -26.59 -8.84 23.90
CA ALA A 86 -25.36 -8.05 23.93
C ALA A 86 -24.24 -8.67 23.06
N ALA A 87 -24.13 -10.00 23.05
CA ALA A 87 -23.19 -10.74 22.21
C ALA A 87 -23.41 -10.47 20.71
N GLN A 88 -24.67 -10.53 20.24
CA GLN A 88 -25.01 -10.20 18.86
C GLN A 88 -24.73 -8.73 18.54
N GLY A 89 -24.99 -7.81 19.48
CA GLY A 89 -24.65 -6.40 19.34
C GLY A 89 -23.15 -6.17 19.12
N PHE A 90 -22.28 -6.87 19.87
CA PHE A 90 -20.84 -6.83 19.64
C PHE A 90 -20.46 -7.39 18.27
N MET A 91 -21.05 -8.51 17.84
CA MET A 91 -20.77 -9.08 16.52
C MET A 91 -21.15 -8.13 15.39
N ILE A 92 -22.32 -7.49 15.44
CA ILE A 92 -22.76 -6.52 14.42
C ILE A 92 -21.83 -5.30 14.42
N THR A 93 -21.54 -4.74 15.59
CA THR A 93 -20.60 -3.61 15.72
C THR A 93 -19.23 -3.95 15.15
N SER A 94 -18.73 -5.17 15.40
CA SER A 94 -17.45 -5.63 14.86
C SER A 94 -17.43 -5.68 13.33
N ALA A 95 -18.55 -6.06 12.70
CA ALA A 95 -18.71 -6.11 11.25
C ALA A 95 -18.76 -4.70 10.64
N ILE A 96 -19.45 -3.77 11.29
CA ILE A 96 -19.48 -2.35 10.89
C ILE A 96 -18.06 -1.75 10.94
N ILE A 97 -17.34 -1.96 12.05
CA ILE A 97 -15.96 -1.49 12.21
C ILE A 97 -15.05 -2.14 11.16
N PHE A 98 -15.20 -3.45 10.91
CA PHE A 98 -14.42 -4.15 9.88
C PHE A 98 -14.62 -3.53 8.50
N ALA A 99 -15.89 -3.31 8.11
CA ALA A 99 -16.25 -2.70 6.84
C ALA A 99 -15.67 -1.28 6.72
N MET A 100 -15.73 -0.49 7.78
CA MET A 100 -15.18 0.87 7.81
C MET A 100 -13.65 0.86 7.70
N VAL A 101 -12.97 -0.06 8.40
CA VAL A 101 -11.52 -0.25 8.29
C VAL A 101 -11.12 -0.66 6.88
N LEU A 102 -11.88 -1.56 6.25
CA LEU A 102 -11.66 -1.94 4.85
C LEU A 102 -11.87 -0.76 3.89
N ALA A 103 -12.93 0.04 4.10
CA ALA A 103 -13.19 1.22 3.29
C ALA A 103 -12.05 2.25 3.41
N ILE A 104 -11.57 2.54 4.62
CA ILE A 104 -10.43 3.43 4.86
C ILE A 104 -9.16 2.86 4.23
N ALA A 105 -8.85 1.59 4.46
CA ALA A 105 -7.69 0.92 3.87
C ALA A 105 -7.72 0.94 2.33
N SER A 106 -8.91 0.81 1.73
CA SER A 106 -9.09 0.88 0.27
C SER A 106 -8.82 2.29 -0.30
N ARG A 107 -9.14 3.35 0.45
CA ARG A 107 -8.86 4.75 0.07
C ARG A 107 -7.39 5.13 0.24
N LEU A 108 -6.74 4.57 1.26
CA LEU A 108 -5.31 4.75 1.55
C LEU A 108 -4.41 3.74 0.84
N SER A 109 -4.99 2.92 -0.04
CA SER A 109 -4.35 1.78 -0.69
C SER A 109 -2.99 2.10 -1.29
N GLY A 110 -2.84 3.27 -1.94
CA GLY A 110 -1.59 3.68 -2.59
C GLY A 110 -0.42 3.88 -1.62
N TYR A 111 -0.71 4.18 -0.35
CA TYR A 111 0.28 4.23 0.72
C TYR A 111 0.34 2.94 1.53
N PHE A 112 -0.77 2.20 1.59
CA PHE A 112 -0.89 0.97 2.37
C PHE A 112 0.05 -0.13 1.88
N PHE A 113 0.17 -0.34 0.57
CA PHE A 113 1.12 -1.31 0.01
C PHE A 113 2.56 -0.97 0.36
N ASN A 114 2.94 0.29 0.17
CA ASN A 114 4.28 0.80 0.45
C ASN A 114 4.62 0.64 1.94
N TYR A 115 3.64 0.89 2.80
CA TYR A 115 3.75 0.67 4.25
C TYR A 115 3.90 -0.81 4.62
N LEU A 116 3.05 -1.71 4.08
CA LEU A 116 3.18 -3.15 4.32
C LEU A 116 4.53 -3.68 3.84
N ALA A 117 4.97 -3.27 2.65
CA ALA A 117 6.26 -3.68 2.12
C ALA A 117 7.40 -3.19 3.02
N ARG A 118 7.30 -1.99 3.60
CA ARG A 118 8.28 -1.45 4.54
C ARG A 118 8.30 -2.20 5.87
N ILE A 119 7.17 -2.69 6.37
CA ILE A 119 7.11 -3.46 7.63
C ILE A 119 7.49 -4.92 7.44
N PHE A 120 6.96 -5.57 6.41
CA PHE A 120 7.12 -7.02 6.26
C PHE A 120 8.31 -7.39 5.38
N VAL A 121 8.61 -6.63 4.34
CA VAL A 121 9.62 -7.02 3.34
C VAL A 121 10.97 -6.37 3.63
N LYS A 122 11.01 -5.06 3.91
CA LYS A 122 12.28 -4.35 4.18
C LYS A 122 13.09 -4.98 5.32
N PRO A 123 12.51 -5.43 6.46
CA PRO A 123 13.29 -6.05 7.52
C PRO A 123 13.85 -7.42 7.14
N LEU A 124 13.40 -8.07 6.08
CA LEU A 124 13.93 -9.37 5.66
C LEU A 124 15.19 -9.24 4.78
N TYR A 125 15.43 -8.07 4.21
CA TYR A 125 16.51 -7.84 3.23
C TYR A 125 17.38 -6.65 3.62
N ARG A 126 18.69 -6.75 3.36
CA ARG A 126 19.58 -5.58 3.36
C ARG A 126 19.55 -4.98 1.96
N VAL A 127 18.89 -3.84 1.80
CA VAL A 127 18.74 -3.15 0.52
C VAL A 127 19.82 -2.09 0.37
N GLU A 128 20.53 -2.08 -0.76
CA GLU A 128 21.48 -1.03 -1.13
C GLU A 128 21.05 -0.45 -2.48
N ILE A 129 20.92 0.87 -2.56
CA ILE A 129 20.50 1.57 -3.77
C ILE A 129 21.66 2.44 -4.24
N ARG A 130 22.07 2.26 -5.49
CA ARG A 130 23.15 3.01 -6.12
C ARG A 130 22.61 3.83 -7.28
N ASN A 131 22.96 5.12 -7.31
CA ASN A 131 22.61 6.08 -8.37
C ASN A 131 21.10 6.25 -8.61
N SER A 132 20.29 6.42 -7.55
CA SER A 132 18.83 6.53 -7.69
C SER A 132 18.40 7.82 -8.40
N PRO A 133 17.80 7.75 -9.60
CA PRO A 133 17.17 8.90 -10.25
C PRO A 133 15.72 9.13 -9.77
N LEU A 134 15.19 8.23 -8.93
CA LEU A 134 13.78 8.18 -8.51
C LEU A 134 13.33 9.32 -7.57
N ASN A 135 14.19 10.30 -7.33
CA ASN A 135 13.85 11.53 -6.61
C ASN A 135 13.36 12.65 -7.54
N GLN A 136 13.40 12.44 -8.86
CA GLN A 136 12.96 13.42 -9.85
C GLN A 136 11.45 13.27 -10.09
N GLU A 137 10.72 14.39 -10.16
CA GLU A 137 9.26 14.43 -10.38
C GLU A 137 8.84 14.02 -11.82
N HIS A 138 9.77 13.45 -12.59
CA HIS A 138 9.53 13.06 -13.98
C HIS A 138 9.03 11.62 -14.10
N PRO A 139 8.05 11.36 -14.97
CA PRO A 139 7.60 10.01 -15.26
C PRO A 139 8.76 9.15 -15.79
N THR A 140 8.98 8.00 -15.16
CA THR A 140 10.16 7.16 -15.40
C THR A 140 9.74 5.81 -15.97
N VAL A 141 10.43 5.34 -17.01
CA VAL A 141 10.25 3.97 -17.51
C VAL A 141 11.40 3.11 -17.02
N LEU A 142 11.07 2.14 -16.16
CA LEU A 142 12.00 1.21 -15.56
C LEU A 142 12.10 -0.07 -16.40
N ILE A 143 13.27 -0.32 -17.00
CA ILE A 143 13.54 -1.50 -17.84
C ILE A 143 14.32 -2.56 -17.07
N TRP A 144 13.79 -3.79 -17.06
CA TRP A 144 14.25 -4.88 -16.18
C TRP A 144 14.36 -6.20 -16.93
N GLU A 145 15.34 -7.03 -16.57
CA GLU A 145 15.55 -8.36 -17.17
C GLU A 145 14.67 -9.44 -16.56
N ARG A 146 14.48 -9.42 -15.23
CA ARG A 146 13.61 -10.39 -14.55
C ARG A 146 12.98 -9.78 -13.32
N ILE A 147 11.66 -9.63 -13.35
CA ILE A 147 10.90 -9.07 -12.23
C ILE A 147 10.32 -10.20 -11.38
N LYS A 148 10.61 -10.18 -10.09
CA LYS A 148 9.90 -10.96 -9.06
C LYS A 148 9.08 -9.99 -8.21
N GLY A 149 7.93 -10.44 -7.71
CA GLY A 149 7.04 -9.62 -6.88
C GLY A 149 7.73 -8.98 -5.67
N ILE A 150 8.73 -9.67 -5.10
CA ILE A 150 9.50 -9.14 -3.96
C ILE A 150 10.33 -7.91 -4.30
N HIS A 151 10.79 -7.76 -5.55
CA HIS A 151 11.56 -6.59 -5.97
C HIS A 151 10.67 -5.36 -6.10
N ILE A 152 9.43 -5.54 -6.57
CA ILE A 152 8.42 -4.47 -6.60
C ILE A 152 8.12 -4.02 -5.17
N ALA A 153 7.90 -4.97 -4.24
CA ALA A 153 7.68 -4.66 -2.84
C ALA A 153 8.89 -3.94 -2.20
N LEU A 154 10.13 -4.35 -2.51
CA LEU A 154 11.32 -3.67 -2.01
C LEU A 154 11.46 -2.22 -2.51
N LEU A 155 11.09 -1.95 -3.78
CA LEU A 155 11.08 -0.59 -4.30
C LEU A 155 9.95 0.26 -3.70
N ALA A 156 8.75 -0.30 -3.62
CA ALA A 156 7.60 0.28 -2.93
C ALA A 156 7.92 0.65 -1.47
N ALA A 157 8.68 -0.20 -0.78
CA ALA A 157 9.12 0.06 0.59
C ALA A 157 10.12 1.24 0.68
N PHE A 158 10.93 1.44 -0.36
CA PHE A 158 11.95 2.48 -0.41
C PHE A 158 11.38 3.85 -0.74
N ASN A 159 10.63 3.97 -1.83
CA ASN A 159 10.01 5.24 -2.23
C ASN A 159 8.47 5.07 -2.30
N PRO A 160 7.72 5.67 -1.34
CA PRO A 160 6.28 5.52 -1.26
C PRO A 160 5.49 6.33 -2.31
N GLU A 161 6.17 7.15 -3.11
CA GLU A 161 5.55 7.97 -4.18
C GLU A 161 5.55 7.26 -5.54
N LEU A 162 6.21 6.10 -5.63
CA LEU A 162 6.29 5.31 -6.86
C LEU A 162 4.97 4.59 -7.13
N HIS A 163 4.46 4.76 -8.35
CA HIS A 163 3.31 4.02 -8.85
C HIS A 163 3.72 3.09 -9.98
N PHE A 164 3.62 1.79 -9.75
CA PHE A 164 4.10 0.75 -10.65
C PHE A 164 3.04 0.37 -11.68
N TYR A 165 3.33 0.54 -12.97
CA TYR A 165 2.52 0.01 -14.05
C TYR A 165 3.14 -1.28 -14.59
N ILE A 166 2.41 -2.38 -14.57
CA ILE A 166 2.90 -3.71 -15.00
C ILE A 166 2.06 -4.19 -16.20
N PRO A 167 2.64 -4.36 -17.39
CA PRO A 167 1.92 -4.92 -18.53
C PRO A 167 1.61 -6.41 -18.32
N ARG A 168 0.37 -6.83 -18.60
CA ARG A 168 -0.09 -8.22 -18.52
C ARG A 168 -1.04 -8.59 -19.66
N THR A 169 -0.95 -9.82 -20.15
CA THR A 169 -1.79 -10.30 -21.26
C THR A 169 -3.15 -10.86 -20.82
N ARG A 170 -3.29 -11.33 -19.56
CA ARG A 170 -4.55 -11.89 -19.01
C ARG A 170 -4.82 -11.43 -17.58
N LYS A 171 -6.11 -11.22 -17.25
CA LYS A 171 -6.61 -10.96 -15.88
C LYS A 171 -6.51 -12.22 -15.03
N ARG A 172 -5.92 -12.11 -13.84
CA ARG A 172 -5.97 -13.11 -12.76
C ARG A 172 -6.83 -12.59 -11.62
N TYR A 173 -7.42 -13.48 -10.83
CA TYR A 173 -8.18 -13.12 -9.62
C TYR A 173 -7.37 -12.25 -8.64
N ILE A 174 -6.08 -12.57 -8.49
CA ILE A 174 -5.14 -11.82 -7.64
C ILE A 174 -4.98 -10.38 -8.12
N ASP A 175 -5.25 -10.07 -9.39
CA ASP A 175 -5.10 -8.72 -9.93
C ASP A 175 -6.19 -7.77 -9.39
N SER A 176 -7.40 -8.25 -9.06
CA SER A 176 -8.40 -7.44 -8.36
C SER A 176 -7.97 -7.13 -6.93
N LEU A 177 -7.39 -8.12 -6.24
CA LEU A 177 -6.82 -7.93 -4.90
C LEU A 177 -5.64 -6.95 -4.95
N LEU A 178 -4.75 -7.07 -5.93
CA LEU A 178 -3.59 -6.20 -6.11
C LEU A 178 -3.97 -4.78 -6.57
N ARG A 179 -5.06 -4.61 -7.32
CA ARG A 179 -5.62 -3.29 -7.64
C ARG A 179 -6.16 -2.56 -6.41
N LEU A 180 -6.64 -3.31 -5.41
CA LEU A 180 -7.01 -2.76 -4.11
C LEU A 180 -5.83 -2.08 -3.41
N PHE A 181 -4.60 -2.32 -3.85
CA PHE A 181 -3.39 -1.77 -3.23
C PHE A 181 -2.85 -0.51 -3.93
N SER A 182 -3.53 0.06 -4.94
CA SER A 182 -3.31 1.35 -5.64
C SER A 182 -1.88 1.77 -6.05
N SER A 183 -0.80 1.18 -5.58
CA SER A 183 0.57 1.44 -6.00
C SER A 183 0.97 0.56 -7.19
N VAL A 184 0.14 -0.44 -7.55
CA VAL A 184 0.41 -1.37 -8.65
C VAL A 184 -0.80 -1.45 -9.56
N ASP A 185 -0.66 -0.89 -10.75
CA ASP A 185 -1.65 -0.94 -11.81
C ASP A 185 -1.23 -1.92 -12.89
N PHE A 186 -2.17 -2.74 -13.35
CA PHE A 186 -1.92 -3.66 -14.46
C PHE A 186 -2.42 -3.05 -15.76
N LEU A 187 -1.53 -2.93 -16.75
CA LEU A 187 -1.88 -2.57 -18.12
C LEU A 187 -2.22 -3.86 -18.85
N TYR A 188 -3.51 -4.08 -19.10
CA TYR A 188 -3.95 -5.24 -19.87
C TYR A 188 -3.80 -4.96 -21.35
N VAL A 189 -2.77 -5.55 -21.95
CA VAL A 189 -2.40 -5.28 -23.34
C VAL A 189 -2.32 -6.60 -24.11
N LYS A 190 -2.83 -6.61 -25.34
CA LYS A 190 -2.79 -7.78 -26.24
C LYS A 190 -1.35 -8.09 -26.65
N ASP A 191 -0.57 -7.07 -27.01
CA ASP A 191 0.89 -7.18 -27.19
C ASP A 191 1.66 -6.27 -26.20
N PRO A 192 2.37 -6.85 -25.20
CA PRO A 192 3.10 -6.06 -24.20
C PRO A 192 4.25 -5.21 -24.79
N ARG A 193 4.61 -5.37 -26.07
CA ARG A 193 5.72 -4.67 -26.71
C ARG A 193 5.37 -3.26 -27.24
N GLN A 194 4.22 -3.09 -27.88
CA GLN A 194 3.86 -1.84 -28.57
C GLN A 194 2.79 -1.04 -27.81
N ASP A 195 1.66 -1.65 -27.44
CA ASP A 195 0.57 -0.88 -26.83
C ASP A 195 0.80 -0.59 -25.34
N ALA A 196 1.75 -1.25 -24.68
CA ALA A 196 2.07 -0.99 -23.27
C ALA A 196 2.57 0.44 -23.05
N LEU A 197 3.45 0.92 -23.93
CA LEU A 197 4.01 2.27 -23.83
C LEU A 197 2.97 3.33 -24.20
N GLN A 198 2.17 3.12 -25.26
CA GLN A 198 1.09 4.04 -25.63
C GLN A 198 0.00 4.13 -24.55
N THR A 199 -0.42 2.98 -24.00
CA THR A 199 -1.42 2.93 -22.93
C THR A 199 -0.89 3.57 -21.65
N PHE A 200 0.40 3.37 -21.33
CA PHE A 200 1.06 4.04 -20.23
C PHE A 200 1.03 5.56 -20.38
N VAL A 201 1.44 6.11 -21.53
CA VAL A 201 1.40 7.57 -21.80
C VAL A 201 0.00 8.14 -21.63
N LYS A 202 -1.02 7.46 -22.16
CA LYS A 202 -2.44 7.89 -22.01
C LYS A 202 -2.89 7.92 -20.54
N LYS A 203 -2.37 7.01 -19.72
CA LYS A 203 -2.73 6.87 -18.29
C LYS A 203 -1.94 7.85 -17.41
N VAL A 204 -0.67 8.08 -17.72
CA VAL A 204 0.20 9.08 -17.06
C VAL A 204 -0.37 10.50 -17.16
N ASN A 205 -0.98 10.87 -18.29
CA ASN A 205 -1.61 12.19 -18.44
C ASN A 205 -2.79 12.44 -17.49
N ARG A 206 -3.35 11.40 -16.86
CA ARG A 206 -4.49 11.52 -15.95
C ARG A 206 -4.10 11.55 -14.47
N THR A 207 -2.86 11.21 -14.12
CA THR A 207 -2.43 11.03 -12.72
C THR A 207 -1.45 12.15 -12.34
N LYS A 208 -1.89 13.11 -11.51
CA LYS A 208 -1.13 14.34 -11.17
C LYS A 208 -0.23 14.25 -9.93
N HIS A 209 -0.29 13.17 -9.13
CA HIS A 209 0.30 13.17 -7.77
C HIS A 209 1.22 11.98 -7.44
N GLN A 210 1.65 11.18 -8.42
CA GLN A 210 2.55 10.04 -8.18
C GLN A 210 3.58 9.94 -9.29
N ILE A 211 4.80 9.47 -9.00
CA ILE A 211 5.85 9.25 -9.99
C ILE A 211 5.53 7.94 -10.70
N PRO A 212 5.02 7.97 -11.95
CA PRO A 212 4.61 6.75 -12.63
C PRO A 212 5.85 6.02 -13.11
N CYS A 213 6.01 4.78 -12.64
CA CYS A 213 7.06 3.86 -13.03
C CYS A 213 6.47 2.73 -13.88
N LEU A 214 6.74 2.75 -15.19
CA LEU A 214 6.41 1.60 -16.03
C LEU A 214 7.47 0.52 -15.84
N LEU A 215 7.07 -0.66 -15.39
CA LEU A 215 7.93 -1.83 -15.28
C LEU A 215 7.88 -2.61 -16.59
N PHE A 216 8.94 -2.52 -17.39
CA PHE A 216 9.05 -3.24 -18.66
C PHE A 216 9.91 -4.50 -18.49
N PRO A 217 9.37 -5.72 -18.65
CA PRO A 217 10.04 -6.97 -18.30
C PRO A 217 10.95 -7.57 -19.40
N TYR A 218 11.38 -6.78 -20.39
CA TYR A 218 12.13 -7.33 -21.54
C TYR A 218 13.21 -6.35 -22.04
N PRO A 219 14.47 -6.48 -21.60
CA PRO A 219 15.57 -5.61 -22.05
C PRO A 219 15.99 -5.91 -23.49
N LYS A 220 15.92 -7.18 -23.92
CA LYS A 220 16.19 -7.60 -25.31
C LYS A 220 15.30 -6.93 -26.35
N PHE A 221 14.14 -6.42 -25.94
CA PHE A 221 13.29 -5.62 -26.81
C PHE A 221 14.02 -4.38 -27.33
N LEU A 222 14.89 -3.77 -26.52
CA LEU A 222 15.58 -2.53 -26.88
C LEU A 222 16.73 -2.74 -27.88
N GLU A 223 17.17 -3.98 -28.08
CA GLU A 223 18.21 -4.35 -29.06
C GLU A 223 17.62 -4.64 -30.45
N GLU A 224 16.28 -4.77 -30.58
CA GLU A 224 15.60 -4.92 -31.87
C GLU A 224 15.47 -3.56 -32.59
N LYS A 225 15.84 -3.48 -33.87
CA LYS A 225 15.73 -2.26 -34.72
C LYS A 225 14.35 -1.58 -34.71
N SER A 226 13.27 -2.33 -34.45
CA SER A 226 11.90 -1.80 -34.33
C SER A 226 11.73 -0.85 -33.14
N SER A 227 12.52 -1.03 -32.09
CA SER A 227 12.36 -0.37 -30.80
C SER A 227 13.01 1.00 -30.74
N GLU A 228 14.04 1.27 -31.55
CA GLU A 228 14.62 2.61 -31.67
C GLU A 228 13.62 3.64 -32.21
N LYS A 229 12.74 3.22 -33.14
CA LYS A 229 11.70 4.08 -33.69
C LYS A 229 10.66 4.41 -32.61
N LEU A 230 10.24 3.40 -31.85
CA LEU A 230 9.31 3.56 -30.74
C LEU A 230 9.88 4.46 -29.62
N ILE A 231 11.14 4.28 -29.24
CA ILE A 231 11.84 5.12 -28.24
C ILE A 231 11.95 6.57 -28.74
N ARG A 232 12.29 6.77 -30.02
CA ARG A 232 12.33 8.10 -30.64
C ARG A 232 10.95 8.76 -30.66
N ASP A 233 9.90 8.01 -31.01
CA ASP A 233 8.54 8.53 -31.04
C ASP A 233 7.99 8.82 -29.64
N LEU A 234 8.40 8.06 -28.62
CA LEU A 234 8.05 8.32 -27.22
C LEU A 234 8.79 9.51 -26.62
N LYS A 235 10.09 9.68 -26.92
CA LYS A 235 10.88 10.87 -26.54
C LYS A 235 10.31 12.16 -27.15
N LYS A 236 9.64 12.08 -28.31
CA LYS A 236 8.98 13.23 -28.95
C LYS A 236 7.65 13.62 -28.28
N VAL A 237 7.00 12.69 -27.58
CA VAL A 237 5.65 12.88 -27.03
C VAL A 237 5.66 13.41 -25.60
N LYS A 238 6.78 13.26 -24.84
CA LYS A 238 6.97 13.83 -23.49
C LYS A 238 8.41 13.62 -22.98
N ASP A 239 8.86 14.49 -22.07
CA ASP A 239 10.08 14.28 -21.26
C ASP A 239 9.91 13.06 -20.33
N PHE A 240 10.43 11.91 -20.76
CA PHE A 240 10.50 10.69 -19.96
C PHE A 240 11.96 10.26 -19.81
N ASP A 241 12.34 9.85 -18.59
CA ASP A 241 13.63 9.23 -18.33
C ASP A 241 13.53 7.70 -18.49
N LEU A 242 14.37 7.15 -19.37
CA LEU A 242 14.56 5.71 -19.54
C LEU A 242 15.66 5.25 -18.59
N ILE A 243 15.33 4.31 -17.71
CA ILE A 243 16.25 3.90 -16.64
C ILE A 243 16.31 2.38 -16.58
N PHE A 244 17.49 1.87 -16.87
CA PHE A 244 17.82 0.46 -16.76
C PHE A 244 18.11 0.13 -15.29
N VAL A 245 17.51 -0.95 -14.80
CA VAL A 245 17.74 -1.40 -13.43
C VAL A 245 18.37 -2.78 -13.45
N LYS A 246 19.61 -2.85 -12.96
CA LYS A 246 20.30 -4.12 -12.67
C LYS A 246 20.09 -4.47 -11.21
N ILE A 247 19.55 -5.67 -10.97
CA ILE A 247 19.39 -6.21 -9.63
C ILE A 247 20.44 -7.29 -9.41
N ARG A 248 21.23 -7.16 -8.35
CA ARG A 248 22.05 -8.26 -7.84
C ARG A 248 21.50 -8.70 -6.50
N LYS A 249 21.09 -9.97 -6.41
CA LYS A 249 20.76 -10.63 -5.15
C LYS A 249 21.94 -11.49 -4.75
N VAL A 250 22.53 -11.20 -3.60
CA VAL A 250 23.61 -12.03 -3.02
C VAL A 250 23.01 -12.83 -1.87
N SER A 251 23.02 -14.16 -2.02
CA SER A 251 22.54 -15.07 -0.98
C SER A 251 23.37 -14.90 0.28
N ARG A 252 22.78 -15.15 1.47
CA ARG A 252 23.54 -15.12 2.74
C ARG A 252 24.78 -16.01 2.69
N LYS A 253 24.65 -17.17 2.01
CA LYS A 253 25.73 -18.14 1.84
C LYS A 253 26.83 -17.69 0.86
N GLU A 254 26.69 -16.57 0.18
CA GLU A 254 27.68 -16.11 -0.82
C GLU A 254 28.30 -14.76 -0.41
N GLN A 255 27.86 -14.19 0.71
CA GLN A 255 28.42 -12.95 1.23
C GLN A 255 29.79 -13.21 1.85
N ILE A 256 30.75 -12.33 1.57
CA ILE A 256 32.13 -12.40 2.07
C ILE A 256 32.13 -12.43 3.61
N ASP A 257 31.20 -11.71 4.22
CA ASP A 257 31.15 -11.51 5.67
C ASP A 257 29.90 -12.17 6.31
N ARG A 258 29.77 -13.49 6.16
CA ARG A 258 28.58 -14.25 6.59
C ARG A 258 28.28 -14.15 8.10
N LYS A 259 29.31 -13.84 8.90
CA LYS A 259 29.25 -13.83 10.36
C LYS A 259 28.52 -12.58 10.89
N HIS A 260 28.67 -11.44 10.21
CA HIS A 260 28.06 -10.16 10.61
C HIS A 260 26.69 -9.92 9.95
N PHE A 261 26.37 -10.61 8.86
CA PHE A 261 25.15 -10.37 8.09
C PHE A 261 24.04 -11.38 8.40
N LYS A 262 22.97 -10.91 9.06
CA LYS A 262 21.79 -11.72 9.37
C LYS A 262 20.82 -11.93 8.19
N ARG A 263 21.00 -11.23 7.05
CA ARG A 263 19.97 -11.11 5.99
C ARG A 263 20.55 -11.18 4.57
N ALA A 264 19.74 -11.60 3.60
CA ALA A 264 20.12 -11.56 2.19
C ALA A 264 20.28 -10.11 1.69
N LYS A 265 21.29 -9.86 0.86
CA LYS A 265 21.59 -8.53 0.32
C LYS A 265 21.02 -8.39 -1.08
N VAL A 266 20.30 -7.29 -1.32
CA VAL A 266 19.75 -6.94 -2.63
C VAL A 266 20.27 -5.56 -3.00
N THR A 267 21.02 -5.49 -4.10
CA THR A 267 21.54 -4.22 -4.62
C THR A 267 20.78 -3.85 -5.89
N PHE A 268 20.21 -2.64 -5.89
CA PHE A 268 19.62 -2.02 -7.07
C PHE A 268 20.61 -1.02 -7.63
N THR A 269 20.98 -1.17 -8.90
CA THR A 269 21.84 -0.22 -9.62
C THR A 269 21.06 0.32 -10.79
N PHE A 270 20.91 1.65 -10.83
CA PHE A 270 20.22 2.38 -11.88
C PHE A 270 21.25 2.95 -12.86
N SER A 271 21.02 2.79 -14.16
CA SER A 271 21.79 3.41 -15.23
C SER A 271 20.83 4.03 -16.25
N ARG A 272 21.13 5.25 -16.72
CA ARG A 272 20.43 5.87 -17.85
C ARG A 272 20.85 5.23 -19.16
#